data_AF-A0A1D6H3S7-F1
#
_entry.id   AF-A0A1D6H3S7-F1
#
_cell.length_a   1.000
_cell.length_b   1.000
_cell.length_c   1.000
_cell.angle_alpha   90.00
_cell.angle_beta   90.00
_cell.angle_gamma   90.00
#
_symmetry.space_group_name_H-M   'P 1'
#
loop_
_entity.id
_entity.type
_entity.pdbx_description
1 polymer ?
#
loop_
_entity_poly.entity_id
_entity_poly.type
_entity_poly.pdbx_seq_one_letter_code
_entity_poly.pdbx_strand_id
1 'polypeptide(L)'
;MEQGENQSADSFVVSSSDNNELEDLPVKERCFEQREALPGEPRCVVCGRYGEYICDQTDDDICSVECKTILLSRIVAKTKPAVKAAKRVNLPLGDESFCIKDINFPNILTLADSRISSLRSKLDICVKGDAVPDPIMCFSACGLPEKLVHNLETAGYCMPTPVQMQVIPASMSNRSLLVSADTGSGKTASFLIPIIAHCSRLRSQECTGNQGPLAIVLAPTRELCLQVEEQAKVLGKGLPFKTALIVGGDPLPQQIYRIENGVELIVGTPGRLIDLLMKHNVDLTYVSVFVLDEVDCLLERGFRDQAMQIFQSLSHPQVMMFSATIHSEVEKMSNSLANNVISISCGNPNRPNKLVKQVVIWVESKKKKQKIFEIMKSKQHFKPPAVVFVSSRVGADLLSEAITVATGLEVVSIHGEKTMIERRENLRRFLTGEVSVVVSTGVLGRGMDLLKVRQVILFDLPNSIDEYIHQVGRASRMGEEGMAVVFVNEEDRRIFKELVQVLKTAGAPIPREIANSRYTAGVYVGSERKRKLSSRFGRINVFLERLLAIVLSAKRRFSGITN
;
A
#
# COMPACT_ATOMS: atom_id res chain seq x y z
N MET A 1 -73.71 9.45 -46.89
CA MET A 1 -72.26 9.22 -47.06
C MET A 1 -71.73 8.88 -45.69
N GLU A 2 -71.22 7.65 -45.62
CA GLU A 2 -70.45 6.98 -44.57
C GLU A 2 -71.05 6.80 -43.17
N GLN A 3 -71.20 5.51 -42.86
CA GLN A 3 -71.78 4.88 -41.68
C GLN A 3 -70.69 4.68 -40.61
N GLY A 4 -71.09 4.78 -39.35
CA GLY A 4 -70.33 4.26 -38.23
C GLY A 4 -70.74 2.82 -37.91
N GLU A 5 -69.80 2.00 -37.46
CA GLU A 5 -70.06 0.74 -36.76
C GLU A 5 -69.08 0.56 -35.59
N ASN A 6 -69.67 0.16 -34.46
CA ASN A 6 -69.06 -0.36 -33.24
C ASN A 6 -68.55 -1.79 -33.45
N GLN A 7 -67.45 -2.16 -32.80
CA GLN A 7 -67.14 -3.51 -32.26
C GLN A 7 -65.85 -3.42 -31.43
N SER A 8 -65.92 -3.53 -30.11
CA SER A 8 -65.88 -4.75 -29.27
C SER A 8 -64.49 -4.94 -28.64
N ALA A 9 -64.48 -4.86 -27.31
CA ALA A 9 -63.30 -5.03 -26.47
C ALA A 9 -62.89 -6.50 -26.41
N ASP A 10 -61.61 -6.78 -26.66
CA ASP A 10 -60.98 -8.06 -26.34
C ASP A 10 -59.89 -7.85 -25.28
N SER A 11 -60.15 -8.49 -24.14
CA SER A 11 -59.25 -8.68 -23.02
C SER A 11 -58.16 -9.70 -23.36
N PHE A 12 -56.91 -9.26 -23.48
CA PHE A 12 -55.77 -10.16 -23.50
C PHE A 12 -55.16 -10.30 -22.10
N VAL A 13 -55.23 -11.54 -21.61
CA VAL A 13 -54.68 -12.06 -20.37
C VAL A 13 -53.15 -11.98 -20.41
N VAL A 14 -52.56 -11.35 -19.40
CA VAL A 14 -51.12 -11.38 -19.14
C VAL A 14 -50.78 -12.75 -18.56
N SER A 15 -50.23 -13.65 -19.38
CA SER A 15 -49.61 -14.88 -18.90
C SER A 15 -48.14 -14.61 -18.57
N SER A 16 -47.84 -14.69 -17.28
CA SER A 16 -46.51 -14.69 -16.69
C SER A 16 -45.68 -15.89 -17.15
N SER A 17 -44.58 -15.64 -17.86
CA SER A 17 -43.46 -16.58 -18.01
C SER A 17 -42.19 -15.83 -18.43
N ASP A 18 -41.70 -14.95 -17.55
CA ASP A 18 -40.33 -14.43 -17.64
C ASP A 18 -39.37 -15.47 -17.09
N ASN A 19 -39.06 -16.49 -17.91
CA ASN A 19 -37.81 -17.21 -17.81
C ASN A 19 -36.76 -16.36 -18.54
N ASN A 20 -36.16 -15.39 -17.83
CA ASN A 20 -34.92 -14.78 -18.29
C ASN A 20 -33.76 -15.73 -17.98
N GLU A 21 -33.54 -16.67 -18.89
CA GLU A 21 -32.21 -17.25 -19.09
C GLU A 21 -31.26 -16.09 -19.42
N LEU A 22 -30.25 -15.88 -18.57
CA LEU A 22 -29.15 -14.96 -18.84
C LEU A 22 -28.36 -15.50 -20.02
N GLU A 23 -28.65 -15.01 -21.23
CA GLU A 23 -27.85 -15.29 -22.42
C GLU A 23 -26.40 -14.82 -22.17
N ASP A 24 -25.46 -15.77 -22.21
CA ASP A 24 -24.03 -15.51 -22.35
C ASP A 24 -23.81 -14.61 -23.56
N LEU A 25 -23.38 -13.37 -23.32
CA LEU A 25 -23.05 -12.46 -24.43
C LEU A 25 -21.91 -13.08 -25.25
N PRO A 26 -22.06 -13.21 -26.57
CA PRO A 26 -21.07 -13.88 -27.41
C PRO A 26 -19.74 -13.13 -27.41
N VAL A 27 -18.63 -13.88 -27.34
CA VAL A 27 -17.26 -13.35 -27.41
C VAL A 27 -17.12 -12.48 -28.65
N LYS A 28 -16.65 -11.23 -28.48
CA LYS A 28 -16.45 -10.31 -29.60
C LYS A 28 -15.50 -10.91 -30.64
N GLU A 29 -15.93 -10.99 -31.89
CA GLU A 29 -15.09 -11.52 -32.96
C GLU A 29 -14.01 -10.51 -33.34
N ARG A 30 -14.40 -9.24 -33.45
CA ARG A 30 -13.54 -8.17 -33.98
C ARG A 30 -13.27 -7.08 -32.97
N CYS A 31 -12.08 -6.50 -33.04
CA CYS A 31 -11.65 -5.54 -32.02
C CYS A 31 -12.47 -4.24 -32.00
N PHE A 32 -13.11 -3.84 -33.10
CA PHE A 32 -13.90 -2.60 -33.17
C PHE A 32 -15.29 -2.71 -32.56
N GLU A 33 -15.75 -3.94 -32.29
CA GLU A 33 -16.99 -4.20 -31.56
C GLU A 33 -16.81 -3.98 -30.06
N GLN A 34 -15.56 -3.77 -29.62
CA GLN A 34 -15.19 -3.50 -28.25
C GLN A 34 -15.01 -2.01 -28.02
N ARG A 35 -15.43 -1.54 -26.84
CA ARG A 35 -15.22 -0.16 -26.41
C ARG A 35 -13.75 0.14 -26.12
N GLU A 36 -13.40 1.42 -26.09
CA GLU A 36 -12.09 1.87 -25.61
C GLU A 36 -11.88 1.49 -24.14
N ALA A 37 -10.64 1.11 -23.80
CA ALA A 37 -10.28 0.82 -22.43
C ALA A 37 -10.22 2.12 -21.64
N LEU A 38 -10.96 2.16 -20.53
CA LEU A 38 -10.82 3.27 -19.61
C LEU A 38 -9.46 3.17 -18.90
N PRO A 39 -8.97 4.27 -18.35
CA PRO A 39 -7.79 4.26 -17.48
C PRO A 39 -7.93 3.24 -16.36
N GLY A 40 -6.89 2.46 -16.06
CA GLY A 40 -6.90 1.43 -15.01
C GLY A 40 -7.78 0.21 -15.29
N GLU A 41 -8.38 0.10 -16.47
CA GLU A 41 -9.01 -1.15 -16.93
C GLU A 41 -8.01 -2.02 -17.68
N PRO A 42 -8.22 -3.36 -17.70
CA PRO A 42 -7.43 -4.25 -18.56
C PRO A 42 -7.47 -3.76 -20.00
N ARG A 43 -6.29 -3.67 -20.63
CA ARG A 43 -6.14 -3.19 -22.01
C ARG A 43 -5.71 -4.33 -22.90
N CYS A 44 -6.38 -4.46 -24.04
CA CYS A 44 -5.98 -5.37 -25.09
C CYS A 44 -4.52 -5.09 -25.49
N VAL A 45 -3.64 -6.06 -25.30
CA VAL A 45 -2.21 -5.93 -25.64
C VAL A 45 -1.96 -5.70 -27.13
N VAL A 46 -2.95 -6.00 -27.98
CA VAL A 46 -2.85 -5.82 -29.44
C VAL A 46 -3.31 -4.45 -29.91
N CYS A 47 -4.48 -3.98 -29.46
CA CYS A 47 -5.13 -2.79 -30.01
C CYS A 47 -5.41 -1.68 -28.97
N GLY A 48 -5.17 -1.92 -27.68
CA GLY A 48 -5.35 -0.94 -26.61
C GLY A 48 -6.80 -0.74 -26.11
N ARG A 49 -7.81 -1.33 -26.78
CA ARG A 49 -9.22 -1.33 -26.35
C ARG A 49 -9.45 -2.17 -25.09
N TYR A 50 -10.67 -2.15 -24.56
CA TYR A 50 -11.01 -2.88 -23.33
C TYR A 50 -10.66 -4.37 -23.46
N GLY A 51 -9.75 -4.84 -22.61
CA GLY A 51 -9.25 -6.21 -22.60
C GLY A 51 -10.21 -7.12 -21.84
N GLU A 52 -11.33 -7.45 -22.47
CA GLU A 52 -12.42 -8.21 -21.88
C GLU A 52 -12.06 -9.68 -21.57
N TYR A 53 -11.18 -10.29 -22.36
CA TYR A 53 -10.79 -11.70 -22.23
C TYR A 53 -9.28 -11.81 -21.92
N ILE A 54 -8.81 -12.95 -21.39
CA ILE A 54 -7.38 -13.23 -21.25
C ILE A 54 -6.97 -14.28 -22.29
N CYS A 55 -5.82 -14.08 -22.93
CA CYS A 55 -5.27 -15.10 -23.80
C CYS A 55 -4.62 -16.21 -22.97
N ASP A 56 -5.16 -17.43 -23.00
CA ASP A 56 -4.69 -18.57 -22.19
C ASP A 56 -3.20 -18.88 -22.35
N GLN A 57 -2.64 -18.65 -23.54
CA GLN A 57 -1.24 -18.96 -23.85
C GLN A 57 -0.26 -17.87 -23.43
N THR A 58 -0.72 -16.64 -23.23
CA THR A 58 0.16 -15.47 -23.03
C THR A 58 -0.12 -14.72 -21.75
N ASP A 59 -1.28 -14.97 -21.15
CA ASP A 59 -1.84 -14.28 -20.00
C ASP A 59 -2.00 -12.76 -20.18
N ASP A 60 -2.08 -12.31 -21.44
CA ASP A 60 -2.36 -10.91 -21.74
C ASP A 60 -3.87 -10.68 -21.93
N ASP A 61 -4.35 -9.55 -21.43
CA ASP A 61 -5.72 -9.10 -21.68
C ASP A 61 -5.91 -8.80 -23.19
N ILE A 62 -7.03 -9.22 -23.77
CA ILE A 62 -7.39 -9.14 -25.20
C ILE A 62 -8.87 -8.75 -25.35
N CYS A 63 -9.20 -8.01 -26.41
CA CYS A 63 -10.57 -7.50 -26.61
C CYS A 63 -11.47 -8.39 -27.47
N SER A 64 -10.90 -9.31 -28.24
CA SER A 64 -11.62 -10.08 -29.27
C SER A 64 -10.83 -11.30 -29.75
N VAL A 65 -11.50 -12.23 -30.45
CA VAL A 65 -10.88 -13.41 -31.09
C VAL A 65 -9.82 -13.01 -32.13
N GLU A 66 -10.08 -11.95 -32.90
CA GLU A 66 -9.12 -11.35 -33.84
C GLU A 66 -7.83 -10.94 -33.12
N CYS A 67 -7.94 -10.22 -31.99
CA CYS A 67 -6.78 -9.79 -31.21
C CYS A 67 -6.04 -10.98 -30.55
N LYS A 68 -6.76 -12.02 -30.12
CA LYS A 68 -6.13 -13.30 -29.68
C LYS A 68 -5.24 -13.87 -30.78
N THR A 69 -5.76 -13.94 -32.00
CA THR A 69 -5.05 -14.51 -33.16
C THR A 69 -3.82 -13.69 -33.56
N ILE A 70 -3.94 -12.36 -33.55
CA ILE A 70 -2.80 -11.45 -33.82
C ILE A 70 -1.71 -11.59 -32.74
N LEU A 71 -2.09 -11.72 -31.48
CA LEU A 71 -1.14 -11.87 -30.38
C LEU A 71 -0.34 -13.18 -30.50
N LEU A 72 -1.03 -14.29 -30.76
CA LEU A 72 -0.41 -15.60 -30.90
C LEU A 72 0.52 -15.66 -32.10
N SER A 73 0.13 -15.08 -33.24
CA SER A 73 1.00 -14.99 -34.41
C SER A 73 2.26 -14.16 -34.17
N ARG A 74 2.20 -13.07 -33.37
CA ARG A 74 3.38 -12.29 -32.95
C ARG A 74 4.37 -13.11 -32.11
N ILE A 75 3.87 -14.03 -31.28
CA ILE A 75 4.71 -14.90 -30.46
C ILE A 75 5.41 -15.96 -31.32
N VAL A 76 4.68 -16.57 -32.24
CA VAL A 76 5.25 -17.50 -33.23
C VAL A 76 6.29 -16.81 -34.13
N ALA A 77 6.14 -15.51 -34.40
CA ALA A 77 7.14 -14.75 -35.15
C ALA A 77 8.39 -14.38 -34.33
N LYS A 78 8.27 -14.17 -33.01
CA LYS A 78 9.38 -13.79 -32.11
C LYS A 78 10.25 -14.98 -31.68
N THR A 79 9.81 -16.22 -31.86
CA THR A 79 10.64 -17.42 -31.62
C THR A 79 11.68 -17.69 -32.72
N LYS A 80 11.81 -16.82 -33.73
CA LYS A 80 12.98 -16.77 -34.62
C LYS A 80 14.01 -15.76 -34.08
N PRO A 81 15.27 -16.15 -33.85
CA PRO A 81 16.23 -15.32 -33.13
C PRO A 81 16.73 -14.16 -33.99
N ALA A 82 16.53 -12.93 -33.52
CA ALA A 82 17.27 -11.76 -33.97
C ALA A 82 17.53 -10.84 -32.78
N VAL A 83 18.59 -11.12 -32.02
CA VAL A 83 19.06 -10.24 -30.94
C VAL A 83 20.12 -9.30 -31.52
N LYS A 84 19.80 -8.01 -31.62
CA LYS A 84 20.81 -6.94 -31.66
C LYS A 84 20.88 -6.30 -30.28
N ALA A 85 22.04 -6.41 -29.64
CA ALA A 85 22.32 -5.85 -28.32
C ALA A 85 22.19 -4.32 -28.31
N ALA A 86 21.47 -3.78 -27.33
CA ALA A 86 21.45 -2.34 -27.07
C ALA A 86 22.77 -1.89 -26.41
N LYS A 87 23.29 -0.74 -26.84
CA LYS A 87 24.55 -0.14 -26.36
C LYS A 87 24.46 0.22 -24.86
N ARG A 88 25.48 -0.17 -24.10
CA ARG A 88 25.68 0.22 -22.70
C ARG A 88 26.03 1.71 -22.59
N VAL A 89 25.36 2.42 -21.68
CA VAL A 89 25.75 3.74 -21.22
C VAL A 89 26.52 3.55 -19.91
N ASN A 90 27.78 3.98 -19.87
CA ASN A 90 28.59 3.99 -18.65
C ASN A 90 28.30 5.27 -17.86
N LEU A 91 27.90 5.14 -16.59
CA LEU A 91 27.95 6.24 -15.62
C LEU A 91 29.10 5.98 -14.62
N PRO A 92 29.84 7.01 -14.19
CA PRO A 92 30.97 6.86 -13.27
C PRO A 92 30.47 6.59 -11.85
N LEU A 93 30.86 5.45 -11.28
CA LEU A 93 30.62 5.09 -9.88
C LEU A 93 31.71 5.72 -9.01
N GLY A 94 31.30 6.53 -8.03
CA GLY A 94 32.13 6.90 -6.90
C GLY A 94 32.26 5.73 -5.93
N ASP A 95 33.46 5.57 -5.39
CA ASP A 95 33.89 4.45 -4.56
C ASP A 95 33.05 4.31 -3.28
N GLU A 96 32.31 3.20 -3.21
CA GLU A 96 32.15 2.27 -2.07
C GLU A 96 30.93 1.37 -2.35
N SER A 97 31.02 0.54 -3.39
CA SER A 97 30.07 -0.54 -3.64
C SER A 97 30.73 -1.88 -3.32
N PHE A 98 30.34 -2.49 -2.19
CA PHE A 98 30.58 -3.92 -1.97
C PHE A 98 29.61 -4.72 -2.83
N CYS A 99 29.89 -4.81 -4.13
CA CYS A 99 29.30 -5.81 -5.00
C CYS A 99 30.21 -7.04 -5.02
N ILE A 100 29.97 -8.01 -4.14
CA ILE A 100 30.55 -9.34 -4.30
C ILE A 100 29.72 -10.05 -5.39
N LYS A 101 30.23 -10.07 -6.62
CA LYS A 101 29.79 -11.00 -7.65
C LYS A 101 30.51 -12.33 -7.41
N ASP A 102 29.93 -13.20 -6.60
CA ASP A 102 30.37 -14.59 -6.51
C ASP A 102 29.27 -15.53 -7.01
N ILE A 103 29.58 -16.23 -8.09
CA ILE A 103 28.70 -17.14 -8.86
C ILE A 103 28.75 -18.57 -8.27
N ASN A 104 29.19 -18.73 -7.01
CA ASN A 104 29.31 -20.04 -6.37
C ASN A 104 28.86 -19.95 -4.90
N PHE A 105 27.57 -20.17 -4.64
CA PHE A 105 27.10 -20.54 -3.31
C PHE A 105 26.33 -21.87 -3.37
N PRO A 106 27.01 -23.01 -3.16
CA PRO A 106 26.36 -24.21 -2.69
C PRO A 106 26.05 -24.05 -1.20
N ASN A 107 24.76 -24.11 -0.85
CA ASN A 107 24.19 -24.10 0.51
C ASN A 107 24.43 -22.83 1.34
N ILE A 108 23.33 -22.29 1.88
CA ILE A 108 23.29 -21.17 2.81
C ILE A 108 24.10 -21.55 4.06
N LEU A 109 25.34 -21.07 4.13
CA LEU A 109 26.06 -21.00 5.40
C LEU A 109 25.36 -19.93 6.22
N THR A 110 24.71 -20.37 7.30
CA THR A 110 24.26 -19.53 8.41
C THR A 110 25.28 -18.44 8.68
N LEU A 111 24.92 -17.20 8.38
CA LEU A 111 25.70 -16.07 8.86
C LEU A 111 25.74 -16.20 10.38
N ALA A 112 26.90 -16.06 11.02
CA ALA A 112 26.97 -16.15 12.47
C ALA A 112 25.92 -15.22 13.11
N ASP A 113 25.15 -15.70 14.09
CA ASP A 113 23.97 -15.01 14.67
C ASP A 113 24.24 -13.52 14.98
N SER A 114 25.45 -13.21 15.46
CA SER A 114 25.91 -11.84 15.73
C SER A 114 25.85 -10.89 14.51
N ARG A 115 26.17 -11.38 13.31
CA ARG A 115 26.13 -10.62 12.05
C ARG A 115 24.70 -10.35 11.61
N ILE A 116 23.80 -11.32 11.76
CA ILE A 116 22.37 -11.16 11.42
C ILE A 116 21.71 -10.17 12.37
N SER A 117 21.96 -10.28 13.68
CA SER A 117 21.48 -9.30 14.65
C SER A 117 22.01 -7.89 14.35
N SER A 118 23.28 -7.77 13.96
CA SER A 118 23.86 -6.49 13.54
C SER A 118 23.19 -5.93 12.27
N LEU A 119 22.96 -6.77 11.26
CA LEU A 119 22.28 -6.38 10.01
C LEU A 119 20.85 -5.90 10.29
N ARG A 120 20.08 -6.68 11.05
CA ARG A 120 18.72 -6.33 11.47
C ARG A 120 18.71 -4.99 12.21
N SER A 121 19.63 -4.79 13.15
CA SER A 121 19.76 -3.52 13.88
C SER A 121 20.13 -2.34 12.98
N LYS A 122 20.99 -2.53 11.97
CA LYS A 122 21.39 -1.45 11.04
C LYS A 122 20.27 -1.03 10.09
N LEU A 123 19.40 -1.97 9.75
CA LEU A 123 18.28 -1.75 8.81
C LEU A 123 16.95 -1.47 9.52
N ASP A 124 16.98 -1.21 10.84
CA ASP A 124 15.80 -1.01 11.68
C ASP A 124 14.77 -2.17 11.55
N ILE A 125 15.23 -3.40 11.38
CA ILE A 125 14.39 -4.61 11.30
C ILE A 125 14.28 -5.23 12.69
N CYS A 126 13.08 -5.20 13.26
CA CYS A 126 12.70 -5.87 14.50
C CYS A 126 11.88 -7.12 14.19
N VAL A 127 12.25 -8.25 14.79
CA VAL A 127 11.58 -9.54 14.57
C VAL A 127 11.19 -10.12 15.92
N LYS A 128 9.95 -10.59 16.04
CA LYS A 128 9.46 -11.38 17.18
C LYS A 128 8.80 -12.66 16.68
N GLY A 129 9.06 -13.77 17.36
CA GLY A 129 8.57 -15.09 17.01
C GLY A 129 9.69 -16.13 16.99
N ASP A 130 9.30 -17.40 16.96
CA ASP A 130 10.24 -18.51 17.04
C ASP A 130 10.70 -18.98 15.66
N ALA A 131 11.98 -19.37 15.58
CA ALA A 131 12.63 -19.95 14.40
C ALA A 131 12.44 -19.10 13.13
N VAL A 132 12.68 -17.79 13.23
CA VAL A 132 12.51 -16.88 12.09
C VAL A 132 13.69 -16.99 11.12
N PRO A 133 13.46 -17.25 9.82
CA PRO A 133 14.51 -17.33 8.82
C PRO A 133 15.39 -16.07 8.74
N ASP A 134 16.63 -16.25 8.29
CA ASP A 134 17.56 -15.15 8.09
C ASP A 134 17.12 -14.23 6.94
N PRO A 135 17.41 -12.92 7.04
CA PRO A 135 17.10 -12.00 5.96
C PRO A 135 17.93 -12.28 4.72
N ILE A 136 17.29 -12.23 3.54
CA ILE A 136 17.99 -12.36 2.26
C ILE A 136 18.66 -11.05 1.86
N MET A 137 19.83 -11.14 1.20
CA MET A 137 20.52 -9.97 0.65
C MET A 137 20.21 -9.74 -0.84
N CYS A 138 19.74 -10.76 -1.55
CA CYS A 138 19.35 -10.70 -2.95
C CYS A 138 18.18 -11.65 -3.22
N PHE A 139 17.38 -11.37 -4.25
CA PHE A 139 16.19 -12.17 -4.58
C PHE A 139 16.53 -13.60 -5.04
N SER A 140 17.71 -13.82 -5.62
CA SER A 140 18.15 -15.15 -6.04
C SER A 140 18.44 -16.10 -4.87
N ALA A 141 18.64 -15.58 -3.65
CA ALA A 141 18.99 -16.37 -2.48
C ALA A 141 17.83 -17.20 -1.89
N CYS A 142 16.58 -16.97 -2.29
CA CYS A 142 15.41 -17.67 -1.73
C CYS A 142 14.77 -18.72 -2.66
N GLY A 143 15.47 -19.17 -3.71
CA GLY A 143 14.99 -20.27 -4.57
C GLY A 143 13.72 -19.93 -5.34
N LEU A 144 13.61 -18.69 -5.83
CA LEU A 144 12.52 -18.22 -6.69
C LEU A 144 12.65 -18.83 -8.11
N PRO A 145 11.53 -19.01 -8.84
CA PRO A 145 11.58 -19.38 -10.25
C PRO A 145 12.45 -18.40 -11.06
N GLU A 146 13.30 -18.91 -11.97
CA GLU A 146 14.21 -18.06 -12.77
C GLU A 146 13.46 -16.96 -13.52
N LYS A 147 12.29 -17.29 -14.06
CA LYS A 147 11.43 -16.34 -14.77
C LYS A 147 10.93 -15.23 -13.84
N LEU A 148 10.62 -15.53 -12.58
CA LEU A 148 10.22 -14.53 -11.58
C LEU A 148 11.39 -13.59 -11.25
N VAL A 149 12.60 -14.12 -11.08
CA VAL A 149 13.81 -13.31 -10.86
C VAL A 149 14.05 -12.36 -12.03
N HIS A 150 13.92 -12.84 -13.27
CA HIS A 150 14.04 -12.00 -14.46
C HIS A 150 12.95 -10.92 -14.55
N ASN A 151 11.71 -11.24 -14.16
CA ASN A 151 10.62 -10.27 -14.12
C ASN A 151 10.87 -9.19 -13.06
N LEU A 152 11.43 -9.56 -11.90
CA LEU A 152 11.85 -8.62 -10.85
C LEU A 152 12.92 -7.64 -11.39
N GLU A 153 13.97 -8.15 -12.03
CA GLU A 153 15.02 -7.32 -12.64
C GLU A 153 14.45 -6.37 -13.70
N THR A 154 13.57 -6.86 -14.57
CA THR A 154 12.94 -6.07 -15.63
C THR A 154 12.02 -4.99 -15.07
N ALA A 155 11.36 -5.27 -13.94
CA ALA A 155 10.53 -4.31 -13.22
C ALA A 155 11.35 -3.34 -12.34
N GLY A 156 12.68 -3.45 -12.34
CA GLY A 156 13.58 -2.53 -11.63
C GLY A 156 13.88 -2.90 -10.17
N TYR A 157 13.52 -4.11 -9.73
CA TYR A 157 13.84 -4.62 -8.40
C TYR A 157 15.28 -5.16 -8.37
N CYS A 158 16.27 -4.27 -8.25
CA CYS A 158 17.68 -4.68 -8.22
C CYS A 158 18.08 -5.36 -6.90
N MET A 159 17.58 -4.84 -5.77
CA MET A 159 17.90 -5.32 -4.42
C MET A 159 16.65 -5.31 -3.55
N PRO A 160 16.48 -6.29 -2.64
CA PRO A 160 15.36 -6.30 -1.72
C PRO A 160 15.43 -5.13 -0.73
N THR A 161 14.30 -4.48 -0.47
CA THR A 161 14.17 -3.49 0.62
C THR A 161 14.23 -4.18 2.00
N PRO A 162 14.52 -3.47 3.10
CA PRO A 162 14.61 -4.09 4.43
C PRO A 162 13.41 -4.96 4.81
N VAL A 163 12.19 -4.53 4.47
CA VAL A 163 10.98 -5.33 4.70
C VAL A 163 10.96 -6.59 3.82
N GLN A 164 11.33 -6.49 2.54
CA GLN A 164 11.40 -7.63 1.63
C GLN A 164 12.46 -8.64 2.07
N MET A 165 13.62 -8.16 2.54
CA MET A 165 14.73 -8.99 3.02
C MET A 165 14.28 -9.98 4.08
N GLN A 166 13.42 -9.55 5.01
CA GLN A 166 12.97 -10.39 6.13
C GLN A 166 11.63 -11.09 5.87
N VAL A 167 10.70 -10.44 5.16
CA VAL A 167 9.35 -10.98 4.92
C VAL A 167 9.36 -12.10 3.90
N ILE A 168 10.11 -11.98 2.80
CA ILE A 168 10.13 -13.01 1.74
C ILE A 168 10.57 -14.37 2.30
N PRO A 169 11.73 -14.52 2.96
CA PRO A 169 12.14 -15.82 3.50
C PRO A 169 11.20 -16.31 4.62
N ALA A 170 10.63 -15.41 5.44
CA ALA A 170 9.66 -15.79 6.46
C ALA A 170 8.34 -16.31 5.85
N SER A 171 7.85 -15.68 4.79
CA SER A 171 6.64 -16.11 4.06
C SER A 171 6.86 -17.46 3.39
N MET A 172 8.01 -17.67 2.76
CA MET A 172 8.41 -18.94 2.13
C MET A 172 8.51 -20.12 3.10
N SER A 173 8.53 -19.87 4.42
CA SER A 173 8.48 -20.91 5.46
C SER A 173 7.07 -21.35 5.85
N ASN A 174 6.04 -20.89 5.13
CA ASN A 174 4.60 -21.15 5.38
C ASN A 174 4.13 -20.71 6.78
N ARG A 175 4.79 -19.71 7.37
CA ARG A 175 4.43 -19.13 8.68
C ARG A 175 3.54 -17.92 8.49
N SER A 176 2.52 -17.77 9.35
CA SER A 176 1.68 -16.57 9.37
C SER A 176 2.46 -15.35 9.87
N LEU A 177 2.23 -14.19 9.27
CA LEU A 177 3.02 -12.97 9.48
C LEU A 177 2.15 -11.78 9.90
N LEU A 178 2.65 -10.97 10.83
CA LEU A 178 2.18 -9.61 11.09
C LEU A 178 3.31 -8.63 10.78
N VAL A 179 3.18 -7.91 9.68
CA VAL A 179 4.21 -7.04 9.14
C VAL A 179 3.82 -5.58 9.33
N SER A 180 4.69 -4.82 10.00
CA SER A 180 4.63 -3.37 10.06
C SER A 180 5.79 -2.73 9.33
N ALA A 181 5.48 -1.86 8.38
CA ALA A 181 6.48 -1.06 7.69
C ALA A 181 5.82 0.19 7.09
N ASP A 182 6.61 1.24 6.88
CA ASP A 182 6.14 2.50 6.30
C ASP A 182 5.49 2.31 4.92
N THR A 183 4.64 3.26 4.51
CA THR A 183 4.15 3.32 3.14
C THR A 183 5.31 3.53 2.18
N GLY A 184 5.27 2.87 1.02
CA GLY A 184 6.38 2.93 0.06
C GLY A 184 7.62 2.10 0.41
N SER A 185 7.60 1.30 1.48
CA SER A 185 8.71 0.39 1.85
C SER A 185 8.82 -0.87 0.99
N GLY A 186 7.87 -1.12 0.08
CA GLY A 186 7.86 -2.31 -0.79
C GLY A 186 7.09 -3.50 -0.20
N LYS A 187 6.12 -3.25 0.69
CA LYS A 187 5.23 -4.28 1.28
C LYS A 187 4.53 -5.15 0.23
N THR A 188 4.00 -4.54 -0.84
CA THR A 188 3.26 -5.26 -1.89
C THR A 188 4.08 -6.36 -2.54
N ALA A 189 5.29 -6.04 -3.01
CA ALA A 189 6.20 -7.06 -3.54
C ALA A 189 6.62 -8.10 -2.49
N SER A 190 6.66 -7.73 -1.20
CA SER A 190 7.06 -8.64 -0.12
C SER A 190 6.11 -9.84 0.04
N PHE A 191 4.81 -9.67 -0.25
CA PHE A 191 3.85 -10.78 -0.28
C PHE A 191 3.58 -11.32 -1.69
N LEU A 192 3.67 -10.50 -2.75
CA LEU A 192 3.43 -11.00 -4.11
C LEU A 192 4.52 -11.97 -4.58
N ILE A 193 5.79 -11.70 -4.26
CA ILE A 193 6.90 -12.58 -4.64
C ILE A 193 6.71 -14.02 -4.13
N PRO A 194 6.50 -14.26 -2.81
CA PRO A 194 6.27 -15.61 -2.32
C PRO A 194 4.96 -16.22 -2.84
N ILE A 195 3.89 -15.43 -3.03
CA ILE A 195 2.63 -15.92 -3.64
C ILE A 195 2.87 -16.45 -5.05
N ILE A 196 3.52 -15.66 -5.92
CA ILE A 196 3.78 -16.03 -7.31
C ILE A 196 4.70 -17.26 -7.36
N ALA A 197 5.73 -17.31 -6.52
CA ALA A 197 6.63 -18.46 -6.42
C ALA A 197 5.90 -19.74 -5.97
N HIS A 198 5.01 -19.63 -4.98
CA HIS A 198 4.18 -20.74 -4.49
C HIS A 198 3.22 -21.27 -5.55
N CYS A 199 2.41 -20.38 -6.15
CA CYS A 199 1.46 -20.74 -7.18
C CYS A 199 2.14 -21.35 -8.40
N SER A 200 3.23 -20.73 -8.88
CA SER A 200 3.98 -21.25 -10.02
C SER A 200 4.56 -22.64 -9.76
N ARG A 201 5.00 -22.94 -8.54
CA ARG A 201 5.57 -24.24 -8.17
C ARG A 201 4.50 -25.33 -8.15
N LEU A 202 3.37 -25.07 -7.52
CA LEU A 202 2.25 -26.01 -7.45
C LEU A 202 1.69 -26.33 -8.84
N ARG A 203 1.44 -25.29 -9.66
CA ARG A 203 0.91 -25.46 -11.03
C ARG A 203 1.89 -26.13 -11.99
N SER A 204 3.19 -26.04 -11.75
CA SER A 204 4.20 -26.77 -12.53
C SER A 204 4.28 -28.25 -12.17
N GLN A 205 3.84 -28.63 -10.97
CA GLN A 205 3.87 -30.01 -10.46
C GLN A 205 2.56 -30.75 -10.71
N GLU A 206 1.43 -30.05 -10.68
CA GLU A 206 0.10 -30.61 -10.88
C GLU A 206 -0.38 -30.35 -12.31
N CYS A 207 -0.33 -31.37 -13.18
CA CYS A 207 -0.78 -31.31 -14.58
C CYS A 207 -2.33 -31.34 -14.75
N THR A 208 -3.11 -31.02 -13.73
CA THR A 208 -4.58 -31.15 -13.75
C THR A 208 -5.28 -29.81 -13.87
N GLY A 209 -6.31 -29.76 -14.73
CA GLY A 209 -7.00 -28.53 -15.14
C GLY A 209 -7.77 -27.80 -14.03
N ASN A 210 -8.17 -26.56 -14.34
CA ASN A 210 -9.04 -25.65 -13.58
C ASN A 210 -9.19 -25.93 -12.07
N GLN A 211 -8.07 -25.89 -11.36
CA GLN A 211 -8.10 -25.83 -9.91
C GLN A 211 -8.39 -24.39 -9.49
N GLY A 212 -9.23 -24.24 -8.46
CA GLY A 212 -9.60 -22.93 -7.91
C GLY A 212 -8.42 -22.09 -7.41
N PRO A 213 -8.69 -20.86 -6.95
CA PRO A 213 -7.67 -19.93 -6.47
C PRO A 213 -6.80 -20.51 -5.35
N LEU A 214 -5.50 -20.18 -5.39
CA LEU A 214 -4.51 -20.58 -4.39
C LEU A 214 -4.25 -19.48 -3.36
N ALA A 215 -4.46 -18.22 -3.75
CA ALA A 215 -4.21 -17.07 -2.90
C ALA A 215 -5.33 -16.03 -3.01
N ILE A 216 -5.58 -15.33 -1.90
CA ILE A 216 -6.46 -14.16 -1.83
C ILE A 216 -5.71 -13.00 -1.18
N VAL A 217 -5.79 -11.81 -1.79
CA VAL A 217 -5.34 -10.54 -1.21
C VAL A 217 -6.54 -9.61 -1.04
N LEU A 218 -6.84 -9.23 0.20
CA LEU A 218 -7.83 -8.21 0.51
C LEU A 218 -7.18 -6.85 0.76
N ALA A 219 -7.74 -5.82 0.15
CA ALA A 219 -7.32 -4.44 0.36
C ALA A 219 -8.54 -3.51 0.57
N PRO A 220 -8.36 -2.39 1.31
CA PRO A 220 -9.46 -1.51 1.73
C PRO A 220 -10.12 -0.68 0.62
N THR A 221 -9.41 -0.45 -0.49
CA THR A 221 -9.88 0.40 -1.58
C THR A 221 -9.73 -0.30 -2.92
N ARG A 222 -10.61 0.07 -3.87
CA ARG A 222 -10.59 -0.47 -5.23
C ARG A 222 -9.29 -0.11 -5.94
N GLU A 223 -8.80 1.10 -5.69
CA GLU A 223 -7.60 1.62 -6.33
C GLU A 223 -6.33 0.91 -5.82
N LEU A 224 -6.29 0.54 -4.53
CA LEU A 224 -5.21 -0.29 -4.01
C LEU A 224 -5.29 -1.71 -4.58
N CYS A 225 -6.48 -2.30 -4.70
CA CYS A 225 -6.64 -3.63 -5.33
C CYS A 225 -6.10 -3.63 -6.77
N LEU A 226 -6.43 -2.61 -7.56
CA LEU A 226 -5.92 -2.45 -8.93
C LEU A 226 -4.40 -2.41 -8.97
N GLN A 227 -3.79 -1.58 -8.11
CA GLN A 227 -2.33 -1.47 -8.03
C GLN A 227 -1.66 -2.78 -7.64
N VAL A 228 -2.23 -3.53 -6.69
CA VAL A 228 -1.71 -4.85 -6.28
C VAL A 228 -1.82 -5.84 -7.44
N GLU A 229 -2.94 -5.87 -8.15
CA GLU A 229 -3.12 -6.75 -9.32
C GLU A 229 -2.16 -6.39 -10.46
N GLU A 230 -2.00 -5.11 -10.80
CA GLU A 230 -1.06 -4.67 -11.83
C GLU A 230 0.38 -5.11 -11.52
N GLN A 231 0.81 -4.96 -10.26
CA GLN A 231 2.12 -5.45 -9.84
C GLN A 231 2.21 -6.98 -9.93
N ALA A 232 1.14 -7.69 -9.55
CA ALA A 232 1.09 -9.14 -9.64
C ALA A 232 1.22 -9.63 -11.09
N LYS A 233 0.51 -9.00 -12.05
CA LYS A 233 0.62 -9.29 -13.49
C LYS A 233 2.03 -9.03 -14.03
N VAL A 234 2.65 -7.92 -13.64
CA VAL A 234 4.04 -7.59 -14.06
C VAL A 234 5.02 -8.66 -13.57
N LEU A 235 4.94 -9.03 -12.30
CA LEU A 235 5.85 -10.01 -11.69
C LEU A 235 5.55 -11.45 -12.15
N GLY A 236 4.28 -11.79 -12.38
CA GLY A 236 3.82 -13.10 -12.84
C GLY A 236 3.99 -13.36 -14.33
N LYS A 237 4.37 -12.35 -15.12
CA LYS A 237 4.39 -12.44 -16.59
C LYS A 237 5.17 -13.65 -17.13
N GLY A 238 4.47 -14.51 -17.87
CA GLY A 238 5.05 -15.72 -18.46
C GLY A 238 5.29 -16.87 -17.49
N LEU A 239 4.68 -16.81 -16.31
CA LEU A 239 4.49 -17.94 -15.39
C LEU A 239 3.02 -18.41 -15.49
N PRO A 240 2.70 -19.65 -15.06
CA PRO A 240 1.31 -20.10 -14.94
C PRO A 240 0.66 -19.42 -13.72
N PHE A 241 0.36 -18.13 -13.85
CA PHE A 241 -0.11 -17.27 -12.77
C PHE A 241 -1.08 -16.22 -13.28
N LYS A 242 -2.37 -16.52 -13.24
CA LYS A 242 -3.46 -15.63 -13.64
C LYS A 242 -4.08 -14.95 -12.41
N THR A 243 -4.59 -13.73 -12.61
CA THR A 243 -5.23 -12.93 -11.56
C THR A 243 -6.69 -12.60 -11.87
N ALA A 244 -7.51 -12.46 -10.82
CA ALA A 244 -8.84 -11.87 -10.88
C ALA A 244 -8.98 -10.68 -9.93
N LEU A 245 -9.45 -9.54 -10.46
CA LEU A 245 -9.78 -8.35 -9.67
C LEU A 245 -11.25 -8.31 -9.27
N ILE A 246 -11.52 -8.35 -7.98
CA ILE A 246 -12.87 -8.42 -7.41
C ILE A 246 -13.19 -7.14 -6.63
N VAL A 247 -13.64 -6.12 -7.36
CA VAL A 247 -13.94 -4.79 -6.82
C VAL A 247 -15.34 -4.32 -7.24
N GLY A 248 -15.99 -3.55 -6.36
CA GLY A 248 -17.28 -2.95 -6.68
C GLY A 248 -17.18 -1.92 -7.82
N GLY A 249 -18.30 -1.59 -8.45
CA GLY A 249 -18.36 -0.59 -9.53
C GLY A 249 -17.97 -1.12 -10.90
N ASP A 250 -17.23 -2.23 -10.97
CA ASP A 250 -17.01 -2.96 -12.22
C ASP A 250 -18.12 -4.03 -12.40
N PRO A 251 -18.50 -4.39 -13.65
CA PRO A 251 -19.56 -5.37 -13.92
C PRO A 251 -19.27 -6.73 -13.25
N LEU A 252 -20.28 -7.31 -12.58
CA LEU A 252 -20.14 -8.61 -11.92
C LEU A 252 -19.92 -9.78 -12.90
N PRO A 253 -20.62 -9.87 -14.06
CA PRO A 253 -20.45 -10.99 -14.98
C PRO A 253 -18.99 -11.19 -15.45
N GLN A 254 -18.26 -10.10 -15.69
CA GLN A 254 -16.85 -10.15 -16.10
C GLN A 254 -15.93 -10.68 -14.99
N GLN A 255 -16.24 -10.35 -13.73
CA GLN A 255 -15.49 -10.83 -12.57
C GLN A 255 -15.70 -12.35 -12.37
N ILE A 256 -16.93 -12.82 -12.56
CA ILE A 256 -17.29 -14.25 -12.47
C ILE A 256 -16.61 -15.03 -13.58
N TYR A 257 -16.77 -14.59 -14.83
CA TYR A 257 -16.14 -15.21 -16.00
C TYR A 257 -14.63 -15.39 -15.80
N ARG A 258 -13.96 -14.38 -15.22
CA ARG A 258 -12.52 -14.45 -14.95
C ARG A 258 -12.16 -15.53 -13.93
N ILE A 259 -12.97 -15.71 -12.88
CA ILE A 259 -12.79 -16.78 -11.89
C ILE A 259 -13.07 -18.16 -12.50
N GLU A 260 -14.13 -18.29 -13.30
CA GLU A 260 -14.52 -19.56 -13.95
C GLU A 260 -13.48 -20.06 -14.95
N ASN A 261 -12.71 -19.17 -15.58
CA ASN A 261 -11.58 -19.53 -16.45
C ASN A 261 -10.30 -19.95 -15.70
N GLY A 262 -10.37 -20.05 -14.37
CA GLY A 262 -9.27 -20.47 -13.51
C GLY A 262 -8.28 -19.32 -13.27
N VAL A 263 -8.03 -19.03 -11.98
CA VAL A 263 -7.04 -18.04 -11.54
C VAL A 263 -6.27 -18.55 -10.34
N GLU A 264 -5.02 -18.11 -10.20
CA GLU A 264 -4.18 -18.44 -9.05
C GLU A 264 -4.36 -17.44 -7.90
N LEU A 265 -4.59 -16.16 -8.22
CA LEU A 265 -4.70 -15.07 -7.25
C LEU A 265 -5.98 -14.26 -7.45
N ILE A 266 -6.77 -14.15 -6.37
CA ILE A 266 -7.85 -13.16 -6.27
C ILE A 266 -7.34 -11.93 -5.52
N VAL A 267 -7.52 -10.75 -6.10
CA VAL A 267 -7.28 -9.46 -5.43
C VAL A 267 -8.59 -8.71 -5.33
N GLY A 268 -9.04 -8.31 -4.15
CA GLY A 268 -10.36 -7.70 -4.03
C GLY A 268 -10.66 -6.92 -2.77
N THR A 269 -11.76 -6.16 -2.84
CA THR A 269 -12.33 -5.49 -1.67
C THR A 269 -13.24 -6.46 -0.90
N PRO A 270 -13.21 -6.48 0.45
CA PRO A 270 -13.96 -7.46 1.25
C PRO A 270 -15.45 -7.54 0.91
N GLY A 271 -16.13 -6.38 0.82
CA GLY A 271 -17.57 -6.35 0.55
C GLY A 271 -17.95 -6.93 -0.81
N ARG A 272 -17.14 -6.72 -1.86
CA ARG A 272 -17.42 -7.26 -3.19
C ARG A 272 -17.17 -8.77 -3.25
N LEU A 273 -16.11 -9.24 -2.60
CA LEU A 273 -15.81 -10.66 -2.57
C LEU A 273 -16.91 -11.43 -1.82
N ILE A 274 -17.38 -10.92 -0.67
CA ILE A 274 -18.54 -11.50 0.03
C ILE A 274 -19.78 -11.55 -0.85
N ASP A 275 -20.12 -10.45 -1.55
CA ASP A 275 -21.26 -10.40 -2.45
C ASP A 275 -21.18 -11.49 -3.53
N LEU A 276 -19.98 -11.70 -4.08
CA LEU A 276 -19.71 -12.74 -5.07
C LEU A 276 -19.86 -14.15 -4.47
N LEU A 277 -19.25 -14.42 -3.32
CA LEU A 277 -19.30 -15.71 -2.63
C LEU A 277 -20.72 -16.09 -2.15
N MET A 278 -21.56 -15.09 -1.84
CA MET A 278 -22.95 -15.34 -1.46
C MET A 278 -23.86 -15.67 -2.65
N LYS A 279 -23.58 -15.09 -3.82
CA LYS A 279 -24.43 -15.22 -5.02
C LYS A 279 -23.98 -16.33 -5.96
N HIS A 280 -22.70 -16.68 -5.93
CA HIS A 280 -22.08 -17.61 -6.87
C HIS A 280 -21.25 -18.65 -6.11
N ASN A 281 -21.27 -19.87 -6.62
CA ASN A 281 -20.55 -20.99 -6.00
C ASN A 281 -19.08 -20.97 -6.44
N VAL A 282 -18.27 -20.10 -5.84
CA VAL A 282 -16.82 -20.09 -6.06
C VAL A 282 -16.14 -21.01 -5.06
N ASP A 283 -15.43 -22.00 -5.58
CA ASP A 283 -14.66 -22.93 -4.77
C ASP A 283 -13.36 -22.27 -4.25
N LEU A 284 -13.28 -22.09 -2.93
CA LEU A 284 -12.10 -21.58 -2.23
C LEU A 284 -11.30 -22.67 -1.51
N THR A 285 -11.60 -23.95 -1.78
CA THR A 285 -10.99 -25.10 -1.08
C THR A 285 -9.46 -25.10 -1.15
N TYR A 286 -8.89 -24.67 -2.28
CA TYR A 286 -7.45 -24.70 -2.54
C TYR A 286 -6.69 -23.45 -2.07
N VAL A 287 -7.38 -22.47 -1.50
CA VAL A 287 -6.75 -21.24 -1.02
C VAL A 287 -5.86 -21.56 0.18
N SER A 288 -4.55 -21.47 -0.05
CA SER A 288 -3.51 -21.76 0.95
C SER A 288 -2.83 -20.49 1.47
N VAL A 289 -3.03 -19.34 0.83
CA VAL A 289 -2.48 -18.05 1.26
C VAL A 289 -3.57 -16.98 1.34
N PHE A 290 -3.68 -16.32 2.49
CA PHE A 290 -4.64 -15.24 2.74
C PHE A 290 -3.92 -13.98 3.22
N VAL A 291 -4.03 -12.89 2.48
CA VAL A 291 -3.36 -11.63 2.77
C VAL A 291 -4.37 -10.53 3.07
N LEU A 292 -4.08 -9.77 4.12
CA LEU A 292 -4.77 -8.52 4.44
C LEU A 292 -3.77 -7.36 4.31
N ASP A 293 -3.95 -6.50 3.31
CA ASP A 293 -3.14 -5.30 3.10
C ASP A 293 -3.82 -4.06 3.70
N GLU A 294 -3.03 -3.16 4.28
CA GLU A 294 -3.47 -1.98 5.05
C GLU A 294 -4.54 -2.33 6.11
N VAL A 295 -4.23 -3.28 7.02
CA VAL A 295 -5.17 -3.82 8.03
C VAL A 295 -5.81 -2.74 8.91
N ASP A 296 -5.03 -1.75 9.34
CA ASP A 296 -5.51 -0.56 10.04
C ASP A 296 -6.62 0.16 9.26
N CYS A 297 -6.46 0.29 7.94
CA CYS A 297 -7.48 0.89 7.09
C CYS A 297 -8.71 0.00 6.87
N LEU A 298 -8.52 -1.33 6.79
CA LEU A 298 -9.64 -2.28 6.74
C LEU A 298 -10.52 -2.14 8.00
N LEU A 299 -9.89 -2.06 9.18
CA LEU A 299 -10.59 -1.92 10.45
C LEU A 299 -11.35 -0.60 10.57
N GLU A 300 -10.71 0.53 10.24
CA GLU A 300 -11.36 1.84 10.31
C GLU A 300 -12.55 1.97 9.36
N ARG A 301 -12.52 1.27 8.22
CA ARG A 301 -13.64 1.22 7.26
C ARG A 301 -14.75 0.25 7.66
N GLY A 302 -14.61 -0.42 8.80
CA GLY A 302 -15.58 -1.39 9.29
C GLY A 302 -15.57 -2.71 8.51
N PHE A 303 -14.47 -3.06 7.84
CA PHE A 303 -14.35 -4.30 7.06
C PHE A 303 -13.94 -5.52 7.89
N ARG A 304 -13.87 -5.38 9.22
CA ARG A 304 -13.44 -6.46 10.12
C ARG A 304 -14.28 -7.72 9.93
N ASP A 305 -15.60 -7.59 10.00
CA ASP A 305 -16.50 -8.74 10.01
C ASP A 305 -16.52 -9.43 8.63
N GLN A 306 -16.50 -8.67 7.53
CA GLN A 306 -16.41 -9.23 6.18
C GLN A 306 -15.08 -9.97 5.96
N ALA A 307 -13.95 -9.44 6.44
CA ALA A 307 -12.66 -10.11 6.34
C ALA A 307 -12.63 -11.42 7.14
N MET A 308 -13.22 -11.42 8.35
CA MET A 308 -13.34 -12.64 9.17
C MET A 308 -14.26 -13.67 8.53
N GLN A 309 -15.36 -13.23 7.90
CA GLN A 309 -16.28 -14.13 7.20
C GLN A 309 -15.60 -14.81 6.00
N ILE A 310 -14.80 -14.07 5.23
CA ILE A 310 -13.99 -14.65 4.15
C ILE A 310 -12.98 -15.64 4.73
N PHE A 311 -12.26 -15.28 5.79
CA PHE A 311 -11.30 -16.18 6.42
C PHE A 311 -11.94 -17.50 6.91
N GLN A 312 -13.14 -17.41 7.51
CA GLN A 312 -13.87 -18.57 8.02
C GLN A 312 -14.32 -19.55 6.91
N SER A 313 -14.37 -19.11 5.66
CA SER A 313 -14.66 -19.99 4.52
C SER A 313 -13.42 -20.73 3.99
N LEU A 314 -12.23 -20.51 4.55
CA LEU A 314 -10.96 -21.07 4.06
C LEU A 314 -10.48 -22.25 4.91
N SER A 315 -9.88 -23.25 4.27
CA SER A 315 -9.45 -24.50 4.90
C SER A 315 -8.00 -24.47 5.41
N HIS A 316 -7.69 -23.53 6.32
CA HIS A 316 -6.39 -23.32 6.98
C HIS A 316 -5.31 -22.62 6.13
N PRO A 317 -5.52 -21.36 5.71
CA PRO A 317 -4.51 -20.61 4.95
C PRO A 317 -3.36 -20.13 5.84
N GLN A 318 -2.18 -19.95 5.26
CA GLN A 318 -1.16 -19.04 5.78
C GLN A 318 -1.72 -17.62 5.77
N VAL A 319 -1.72 -16.95 6.92
CA VAL A 319 -2.25 -15.58 7.03
C VAL A 319 -1.10 -14.58 7.06
N MET A 320 -1.12 -13.59 6.17
CA MET A 320 -0.16 -12.48 6.19
C MET A 320 -0.89 -11.15 6.30
N MET A 321 -0.57 -10.38 7.34
CA MET A 321 -1.16 -9.08 7.61
C MET A 321 -0.11 -7.99 7.43
N PHE A 322 -0.45 -6.95 6.67
CA PHE A 322 0.42 -5.82 6.41
C PHE A 322 -0.26 -4.53 6.86
N SER A 323 0.46 -3.71 7.63
CA SER A 323 -0.04 -2.41 8.06
C SER A 323 1.10 -1.41 8.26
N ALA A 324 0.82 -0.11 8.16
CA ALA A 324 1.77 0.90 8.59
C ALA A 324 1.77 1.08 10.12
N THR A 325 0.63 0.82 10.78
CA THR A 325 0.45 1.07 12.21
C THR A 325 -0.02 -0.19 12.92
N ILE A 326 0.52 -0.46 14.12
CA ILE A 326 0.07 -1.56 14.97
C ILE A 326 -0.55 -0.96 16.22
N HIS A 327 -1.88 -0.86 16.21
CA HIS A 327 -2.69 -0.50 17.37
C HIS A 327 -3.45 -1.73 17.88
N SER A 328 -4.10 -1.61 19.05
CA SER A 328 -4.69 -2.77 19.76
C SER A 328 -5.69 -3.56 18.92
N GLU A 329 -6.44 -2.91 18.03
CA GLU A 329 -7.42 -3.60 17.19
C GLU A 329 -6.76 -4.44 16.09
N VAL A 330 -5.63 -3.98 15.52
CA VAL A 330 -4.81 -4.77 14.59
C VAL A 330 -4.23 -6.00 15.29
N GLU A 331 -3.71 -5.84 16.51
CA GLU A 331 -3.20 -6.97 17.30
C GLU A 331 -4.31 -7.99 17.63
N LYS A 332 -5.50 -7.52 18.02
CA LYS A 332 -6.66 -8.39 18.27
C LYS A 332 -7.10 -9.14 17.02
N MET A 333 -7.13 -8.47 15.86
CA MET A 333 -7.45 -9.11 14.58
C MET A 333 -6.40 -10.18 14.24
N SER A 334 -5.12 -9.87 14.42
CA SER A 334 -4.02 -10.82 14.21
C SER A 334 -4.18 -12.08 15.06
N ASN A 335 -4.43 -11.92 16.36
CA ASN A 335 -4.60 -13.05 17.28
C ASN A 335 -5.86 -13.87 17.00
N SER A 336 -6.85 -13.31 16.28
CA SER A 336 -8.08 -14.01 15.91
C SER A 336 -7.94 -14.80 14.60
N LEU A 337 -7.04 -14.38 13.71
CA LEU A 337 -6.84 -15.01 12.40
C LEU A 337 -5.76 -16.09 12.40
N ALA A 338 -4.73 -15.96 13.23
CA ALA A 338 -3.62 -16.90 13.23
C ALA A 338 -2.97 -17.06 14.61
N ASN A 339 -2.48 -18.28 14.87
CA ASN A 339 -1.65 -18.61 16.01
C ASN A 339 -0.16 -18.62 15.60
N ASN A 340 0.76 -18.41 16.56
CA ASN A 340 2.22 -18.46 16.35
C ASN A 340 2.74 -17.54 15.22
N VAL A 341 2.15 -16.35 15.12
CA VAL A 341 2.47 -15.33 14.12
C VAL A 341 3.88 -14.77 14.34
N ILE A 342 4.66 -14.67 13.26
CA ILE A 342 5.93 -13.94 13.26
C ILE A 342 5.63 -12.46 13.05
N SER A 343 6.01 -11.62 14.02
CA SER A 343 5.87 -10.18 13.90
C SER A 343 7.17 -9.57 13.37
N ILE A 344 7.08 -8.90 12.22
CA ILE A 344 8.20 -8.22 11.56
C ILE A 344 7.89 -6.74 11.53
N SER A 345 8.74 -5.90 12.08
CA SER A 345 8.61 -4.44 12.04
C SER A 345 9.86 -3.84 11.39
N CYS A 346 9.71 -3.06 10.33
CA CYS A 346 10.81 -2.35 9.67
C CYS A 346 10.62 -0.84 9.84
N GLY A 347 11.57 -0.20 10.49
CA GLY A 347 11.43 1.19 10.95
C GLY A 347 10.73 1.28 12.32
N ASN A 348 10.34 2.48 12.70
CA ASN A 348 9.59 2.69 13.93
C ASN A 348 8.08 2.70 13.61
N PRO A 349 7.30 1.69 14.04
CA PRO A 349 5.87 1.68 13.81
C PRO A 349 5.23 2.94 14.41
N ASN A 350 4.19 3.44 13.76
CA ASN A 350 3.43 4.63 14.20
C ASN A 350 4.23 5.95 14.15
N ARG A 351 5.21 6.07 13.24
CA ARG A 351 5.93 7.33 12.99
C ARG A 351 5.91 7.69 11.51
N PRO A 352 5.93 9.00 11.16
CA PRO A 352 6.12 9.42 9.79
C PRO A 352 7.51 9.03 9.30
N ASN A 353 7.61 8.79 8.00
CA ASN A 353 8.88 8.53 7.33
C ASN A 353 9.86 9.68 7.57
N LYS A 354 11.06 9.36 8.10
CA LYS A 354 12.12 10.34 8.46
C LYS A 354 12.58 11.19 7.26
N LEU A 355 12.40 10.69 6.03
CA LEU A 355 12.78 11.36 4.79
C LEU A 355 11.80 12.47 4.38
N VAL A 356 10.64 12.57 5.03
CA VAL A 356 9.66 13.61 4.75
C VAL A 356 9.90 14.81 5.67
N LYS A 357 10.37 15.91 5.07
CA LYS A 357 10.50 17.21 5.75
C LYS A 357 9.10 17.80 5.98
N GLN A 358 8.70 17.86 7.25
CA GLN A 358 7.39 18.37 7.66
C GLN A 358 7.46 19.85 8.06
N VAL A 359 6.62 20.68 7.45
CA VAL A 359 6.47 22.11 7.75
C VAL A 359 5.03 22.36 8.19
N VAL A 360 4.85 22.56 9.49
CA VAL A 360 3.53 22.84 10.08
C VAL A 360 3.36 24.36 10.20
N ILE A 361 2.23 24.87 9.71
CA ILE A 361 1.93 26.30 9.66
C ILE A 361 0.58 26.53 10.31
N TRP A 362 0.54 27.44 11.30
CA TRP A 362 -0.72 27.91 11.85
C TRP A 362 -1.43 28.82 10.84
N VAL A 363 -2.62 28.44 10.38
CA VAL A 363 -3.39 29.18 9.38
C VAL A 363 -4.87 29.15 9.71
N GLU A 364 -5.44 30.31 10.02
CA GLU A 364 -6.88 30.47 10.21
C GLU A 364 -7.68 30.04 8.98
N SER A 365 -8.86 29.43 9.18
CA SER A 365 -9.67 28.80 8.12
C SER A 365 -9.94 29.74 6.93
N LYS A 366 -10.18 31.03 7.21
CA LYS A 366 -10.43 32.06 6.18
C LYS A 366 -9.19 32.37 5.31
N LYS A 367 -7.98 32.14 5.82
CA LYS A 367 -6.70 32.45 5.15
C LYS A 367 -6.08 31.24 4.45
N LYS A 368 -6.54 30.01 4.72
CA LYS A 368 -5.99 28.78 4.12
C LYS A 368 -5.94 28.83 2.59
N LYS A 369 -7.00 29.32 1.93
CA LYS A 369 -7.05 29.46 0.46
C LYS A 369 -5.98 30.40 -0.09
N GLN A 370 -5.78 31.56 0.54
CA GLN A 370 -4.74 32.50 0.13
C GLN A 370 -3.35 31.90 0.32
N LYS A 371 -3.14 31.20 1.45
CA LYS A 371 -1.86 30.58 1.77
C LYS A 371 -1.46 29.48 0.79
N ILE A 372 -2.39 28.63 0.36
CA ILE A 372 -2.06 27.62 -0.64
C ILE A 372 -1.72 28.25 -2.00
N PHE A 373 -2.38 29.34 -2.40
CA PHE A 373 -2.02 30.06 -3.63
C PHE A 373 -0.60 30.64 -3.56
N GLU A 374 -0.21 31.21 -2.42
CA GLU A 374 1.17 31.69 -2.20
C GLU A 374 2.18 30.56 -2.35
N ILE A 375 1.89 29.38 -1.78
CA ILE A 375 2.77 28.21 -1.87
C ILE A 375 2.89 27.77 -3.32
N MET A 376 1.78 27.58 -4.03
CA MET A 376 1.75 27.10 -5.42
C MET A 376 2.42 28.06 -6.41
N LYS A 377 2.37 29.38 -6.16
CA LYS A 377 3.05 30.40 -6.98
C LYS A 377 4.54 30.52 -6.70
N SER A 378 5.01 30.06 -5.54
CA SER A 378 6.41 30.20 -5.14
C SER A 378 7.27 29.10 -5.75
N LYS A 379 8.31 29.50 -6.49
CA LYS A 379 9.34 28.58 -7.02
C LYS A 379 10.13 27.86 -5.93
N GLN A 380 10.19 28.42 -4.73
CA GLN A 380 10.92 27.84 -3.61
C GLN A 380 10.08 26.80 -2.85
N HIS A 381 8.77 27.03 -2.75
CA HIS A 381 7.89 26.22 -1.91
C HIS A 381 7.08 25.20 -2.69
N PHE A 382 6.71 25.48 -3.95
CA PHE A 382 5.98 24.53 -4.78
C PHE A 382 6.92 23.47 -5.35
N LYS A 383 6.65 22.20 -5.06
CA LYS A 383 7.44 21.06 -5.54
C LYS A 383 6.51 20.03 -6.22
N PRO A 384 6.13 20.25 -7.49
CA PRO A 384 5.33 19.28 -8.22
C PRO A 384 6.12 18.00 -8.53
N PRO A 385 5.46 16.85 -8.72
CA PRO A 385 4.02 16.60 -8.52
C PRO A 385 3.58 16.71 -7.06
N ALA A 386 2.42 17.33 -6.83
CA ALA A 386 1.90 17.64 -5.49
C ALA A 386 0.49 17.07 -5.24
N VAL A 387 0.25 16.58 -4.03
CA VAL A 387 -1.06 16.10 -3.56
C VAL A 387 -1.58 17.02 -2.46
N VAL A 388 -2.81 17.49 -2.60
CA VAL A 388 -3.47 18.34 -1.60
C VAL A 388 -4.60 17.55 -0.95
N PHE A 389 -4.53 17.34 0.36
CA PHE A 389 -5.58 16.66 1.12
C PHE A 389 -6.56 17.63 1.74
N VAL A 390 -7.85 17.34 1.56
CA VAL A 390 -8.99 18.09 2.11
C VAL A 390 -9.96 17.15 2.80
N SER A 391 -10.77 17.69 3.72
CA SER A 391 -11.73 16.92 4.51
C SER A 391 -13.06 16.67 3.78
N SER A 392 -13.46 17.59 2.90
CA SER A 392 -14.77 17.60 2.23
C SER A 392 -14.68 17.29 0.73
N ARG A 393 -15.64 16.52 0.22
CA ARG A 393 -15.79 16.19 -1.20
C ARG A 393 -16.05 17.43 -2.05
N VAL A 394 -17.03 18.23 -1.67
CA VAL A 394 -17.33 19.54 -2.28
C VAL A 394 -16.13 20.47 -2.16
N GLY A 395 -15.42 20.40 -1.02
CA GLY A 395 -14.19 21.16 -0.81
C GLY A 395 -13.09 20.81 -1.81
N ALA A 396 -12.97 19.55 -2.23
CA ALA A 396 -11.97 19.11 -3.19
C ALA A 396 -12.20 19.73 -4.57
N ASP A 397 -13.44 19.71 -5.06
CA ASP A 397 -13.80 20.33 -6.34
C ASP A 397 -13.58 21.85 -6.30
N LEU A 398 -14.17 22.53 -5.32
CA LEU A 398 -14.05 23.99 -5.20
C LEU A 398 -12.60 24.46 -5.04
N LEU A 399 -11.78 23.72 -4.31
CA LEU A 399 -10.36 24.07 -4.13
C LEU A 399 -9.58 23.81 -5.42
N SER A 400 -9.84 22.71 -6.13
CA SER A 400 -9.16 22.43 -7.41
C SER A 400 -9.43 23.54 -8.43
N GLU A 401 -10.68 23.95 -8.60
CA GLU A 401 -11.07 25.04 -9.50
C GLU A 401 -10.44 26.38 -9.08
N ALA A 402 -10.48 26.69 -7.78
CA ALA A 402 -9.91 27.92 -7.26
C ALA A 402 -8.38 27.99 -7.45
N ILE A 403 -7.66 26.87 -7.28
CA ILE A 403 -6.21 26.82 -7.56
C ILE A 403 -5.97 27.02 -9.06
N THR A 404 -6.72 26.35 -9.93
CA THR A 404 -6.60 26.50 -11.39
C THR A 404 -6.78 27.96 -11.82
N VAL A 405 -7.85 28.62 -11.37
CA VAL A 405 -8.12 30.03 -11.70
C VAL A 405 -7.04 30.97 -11.13
N ALA A 406 -6.59 30.75 -9.90
CA ALA A 406 -5.66 31.66 -9.25
C ALA A 406 -4.21 31.52 -9.72
N THR A 407 -3.79 30.32 -10.14
CA THR A 407 -2.38 29.99 -10.45
C THR A 407 -2.14 29.71 -11.93
N GLY A 408 -3.17 29.38 -12.70
CA GLY A 408 -3.05 28.90 -14.08
C GLY A 408 -2.53 27.46 -14.18
N LEU A 409 -2.36 26.75 -13.06
CA LEU A 409 -1.94 25.35 -13.05
C LEU A 409 -3.12 24.45 -13.40
N GLU A 410 -2.84 23.36 -14.10
CA GLU A 410 -3.82 22.30 -14.28
C GLU A 410 -3.93 21.49 -12.98
N VAL A 411 -5.14 21.42 -12.42
CA VAL A 411 -5.44 20.74 -11.15
C VAL A 411 -6.68 19.88 -11.30
N VAL A 412 -6.63 18.65 -10.80
CA VAL A 412 -7.78 17.73 -10.80
C VAL A 412 -8.20 17.35 -9.38
N SER A 413 -9.46 16.97 -9.21
CA SER A 413 -10.00 16.49 -7.93
C SER A 413 -10.27 14.97 -7.96
N ILE A 414 -10.06 14.29 -6.83
CA ILE A 414 -10.37 12.87 -6.64
C ILE A 414 -11.03 12.65 -5.28
N HIS A 415 -12.30 12.22 -5.27
CA HIS A 415 -13.05 11.88 -4.05
C HIS A 415 -14.13 10.83 -4.37
N GLY A 416 -14.82 10.35 -3.34
CA GLY A 416 -15.75 9.20 -3.46
C GLY A 416 -17.07 9.46 -4.19
N GLU A 417 -17.40 10.71 -4.53
CA GLU A 417 -18.59 11.05 -5.33
C GLU A 417 -18.29 11.14 -6.83
N LYS A 418 -17.01 11.25 -7.21
CA LYS A 418 -16.59 11.12 -8.60
C LYS A 418 -16.87 9.69 -9.06
N THR A 419 -17.30 9.56 -10.31
CA THR A 419 -17.46 8.24 -10.91
C THR A 419 -16.11 7.50 -10.95
N MET A 420 -16.14 6.17 -10.96
CA MET A 420 -14.90 5.38 -11.04
C MET A 420 -14.07 5.74 -12.27
N ILE A 421 -14.75 6.03 -13.39
CA ILE A 421 -14.14 6.43 -14.66
C ILE A 421 -13.35 7.73 -14.48
N GLU A 422 -13.98 8.77 -13.91
CA GLU A 422 -13.32 10.05 -13.63
C GLU A 422 -12.15 9.90 -12.65
N ARG A 423 -12.33 9.09 -11.59
CA ARG A 423 -11.27 8.86 -10.59
C ARG A 423 -10.04 8.21 -11.23
N ARG A 424 -10.24 7.18 -12.06
CA ARG A 424 -9.14 6.49 -12.75
C ARG A 424 -8.47 7.40 -13.78
N GLU A 425 -9.23 8.19 -14.54
CA GLU A 425 -8.67 9.14 -15.51
C GLU A 425 -7.86 10.25 -14.85
N ASN A 426 -8.41 10.88 -13.81
CA ASN A 426 -7.70 11.95 -13.08
C ASN A 426 -6.42 11.41 -12.42
N LEU A 427 -6.47 10.20 -11.87
CA LEU A 427 -5.29 9.56 -11.30
C LEU A 427 -4.25 9.26 -12.38
N ARG A 428 -4.66 8.72 -13.53
CA ARG A 428 -3.78 8.44 -14.67
C ARG A 428 -3.08 9.73 -15.12
N ARG A 429 -3.83 10.80 -15.38
CA ARG A 429 -3.30 12.11 -15.80
C ARG A 429 -2.26 12.64 -14.80
N PHE A 430 -2.49 12.45 -13.51
CA PHE A 430 -1.53 12.83 -12.48
C PHE A 430 -0.26 11.95 -12.51
N LEU A 431 -0.39 10.63 -12.63
CA LEU A 431 0.74 9.69 -12.65
C LEU A 431 1.59 9.80 -13.93
N THR A 432 0.96 10.09 -15.08
CA THR A 432 1.66 10.33 -16.35
C THR A 432 2.35 11.70 -16.38
N GLY A 433 1.94 12.63 -15.52
CA GLY A 433 2.48 13.98 -15.43
C GLY A 433 1.77 14.99 -16.34
N GLU A 434 0.63 14.62 -16.93
CA GLU A 434 -0.27 15.57 -17.62
C GLU A 434 -0.77 16.63 -16.64
N VAL A 435 -1.02 16.23 -15.38
CA VAL A 435 -1.46 17.13 -14.31
C VAL A 435 -0.43 17.15 -13.19
N SER A 436 -0.08 18.35 -12.72
CA SER A 436 0.96 18.53 -11.68
C SER A 436 0.42 18.51 -10.25
N VAL A 437 -0.89 18.74 -10.06
CA VAL A 437 -1.53 18.81 -8.74
C VAL A 437 -2.83 18.04 -8.71
N VAL A 438 -3.01 17.22 -7.68
CA VAL A 438 -4.28 16.56 -7.39
C VAL A 438 -4.81 16.97 -6.02
N VAL A 439 -6.08 17.36 -5.95
CA VAL A 439 -6.79 17.61 -4.69
C VAL A 439 -7.63 16.37 -4.36
N SER A 440 -7.46 15.80 -3.17
CA SER A 440 -8.17 14.58 -2.81
C SER A 440 -8.63 14.59 -1.36
N THR A 441 -9.71 13.84 -1.09
CA THR A 441 -10.04 13.43 0.27
C THR A 441 -9.17 12.24 0.70
N GLY A 442 -9.49 11.56 1.82
CA GLY A 442 -8.76 10.36 2.28
C GLY A 442 -8.71 9.18 1.28
N VAL A 443 -9.32 9.32 0.10
CA VAL A 443 -9.23 8.35 -1.01
C VAL A 443 -7.79 8.07 -1.44
N LEU A 444 -6.97 9.10 -1.63
CA LEU A 444 -5.55 8.94 -2.00
C LEU A 444 -4.61 8.89 -0.79
N GLY A 445 -5.15 9.00 0.43
CA GLY A 445 -4.35 9.05 1.65
C GLY A 445 -3.67 7.71 1.97
N ARG A 446 -4.27 6.60 1.55
CA ARG A 446 -3.89 5.23 1.94
C ARG A 446 -3.73 4.30 0.76
N GLY A 447 -2.83 3.32 0.84
CA GLY A 447 -2.58 2.32 -0.22
C GLY A 447 -1.93 2.82 -1.51
N MET A 448 -2.32 4.00 -2.00
CA MET A 448 -2.05 4.42 -3.37
C MET A 448 -0.58 4.71 -3.70
N ASP A 449 -0.10 4.13 -4.78
CA ASP A 449 1.23 4.38 -5.31
C ASP A 449 1.28 5.68 -6.10
N LEU A 450 1.87 6.67 -5.46
CA LEU A 450 2.10 7.99 -6.01
C LEU A 450 3.61 8.19 -6.17
N LEU A 451 4.28 7.27 -6.87
CA LEU A 451 5.74 7.15 -7.04
C LEU A 451 6.47 8.47 -7.30
N LYS A 452 5.82 9.43 -7.96
CA LYS A 452 6.42 10.71 -8.37
C LYS A 452 6.10 11.88 -7.42
N VAL A 453 5.33 11.67 -6.36
CA VAL A 453 4.90 12.79 -5.50
C VAL A 453 6.07 13.26 -4.63
N ARG A 454 6.42 14.53 -4.82
CA ARG A 454 7.49 15.20 -4.06
C ARG A 454 6.94 16.06 -2.94
N GLN A 455 5.66 16.41 -3.02
CA GLN A 455 5.01 17.30 -2.08
C GLN A 455 3.62 16.83 -1.70
N VAL A 456 3.36 16.82 -0.39
CA VAL A 456 2.03 16.67 0.17
C VAL A 456 1.65 17.96 0.88
N ILE A 457 0.43 18.42 0.69
CA ILE A 457 -0.13 19.58 1.39
C ILE A 457 -1.40 19.14 2.10
N LEU A 458 -1.39 19.13 3.43
CA LEU A 458 -2.60 18.92 4.24
C LEU A 458 -3.28 20.27 4.40
N PHE A 459 -4.26 20.54 3.52
CA PHE A 459 -5.05 21.77 3.59
C PHE A 459 -5.99 21.72 4.79
N ASP A 460 -6.63 20.56 4.98
CA ASP A 460 -7.32 20.20 6.21
C ASP A 460 -6.55 19.09 6.93
N LEU A 461 -6.42 19.22 8.23
CA LEU A 461 -5.78 18.21 9.04
C LEU A 461 -6.73 17.01 9.21
N PRO A 462 -6.25 15.77 9.11
CA PRO A 462 -7.11 14.59 9.29
C PRO A 462 -7.53 14.42 10.75
N ASN A 463 -8.60 13.65 10.97
CA ASN A 463 -9.18 13.47 12.31
C ASN A 463 -8.39 12.49 13.20
N SER A 464 -7.49 11.69 12.63
CA SER A 464 -6.64 10.75 13.36
C SER A 464 -5.16 10.92 13.02
N ILE A 465 -4.29 10.61 13.98
CA ILE A 465 -2.84 10.67 13.77
C ILE A 465 -2.35 9.58 12.79
N ASP A 466 -3.04 8.45 12.72
CA ASP A 466 -2.72 7.38 11.77
C ASP A 466 -2.93 7.86 10.33
N GLU A 467 -4.07 8.51 10.04
CA GLU A 467 -4.31 9.11 8.73
C GLU A 467 -3.29 10.20 8.39
N TYR A 468 -2.88 11.02 9.38
CA TYR A 468 -1.81 12.00 9.21
C TYR A 468 -0.49 11.35 8.77
N ILE A 469 -0.05 10.30 9.46
CA ILE A 469 1.18 9.56 9.14
C ILE A 469 1.13 9.02 7.71
N HIS A 470 -0.01 8.44 7.32
CA HIS A 470 -0.22 7.89 5.98
C HIS A 470 -0.17 8.95 4.88
N GLN A 471 -0.88 10.07 5.06
CA GLN A 471 -0.93 11.15 4.08
C GLN A 471 0.45 11.82 3.93
N VAL A 472 1.13 12.12 5.04
CA VAL A 472 2.51 12.67 5.02
C VAL A 472 3.47 11.69 4.35
N GLY A 473 3.32 10.39 4.60
CA GLY A 473 4.12 9.33 3.98
C GLY A 473 4.05 9.30 2.45
N ARG A 474 3.00 9.88 1.82
CA ARG A 474 2.90 9.93 0.34
C ARG A 474 3.97 10.80 -0.31
N ALA A 475 4.62 11.69 0.43
CA ALA A 475 5.65 12.58 -0.11
C ALA A 475 7.03 11.89 -0.27
N SER A 476 7.24 10.68 0.26
CA SER A 476 8.51 9.97 0.21
C SER A 476 8.31 8.52 -0.20
N ARG A 477 9.12 8.04 -1.14
CA ARG A 477 9.19 6.63 -1.54
C ARG A 477 10.61 6.25 -1.93
N MET A 478 10.96 4.97 -1.72
CA MET A 478 12.22 4.36 -2.16
C MET A 478 13.51 5.10 -1.75
N GLY A 479 13.47 5.87 -0.66
CA GLY A 479 14.64 6.61 -0.15
C GLY A 479 14.72 8.07 -0.60
N GLU A 480 13.83 8.55 -1.45
CA GLU A 480 13.82 9.94 -1.92
C GLU A 480 13.27 10.91 -0.85
N GLU A 481 13.88 12.10 -0.75
CA GLU A 481 13.41 13.13 0.18
C GLU A 481 12.10 13.77 -0.28
N GLY A 482 11.14 13.87 0.66
CA GLY A 482 9.82 14.45 0.45
C GLY A 482 9.59 15.73 1.25
N MET A 483 8.56 16.50 0.87
CA MET A 483 8.08 17.63 1.66
C MET A 483 6.60 17.50 2.00
N ALA A 484 6.24 17.69 3.26
CA ALA A 484 4.85 17.79 3.70
C ALA A 484 4.60 19.18 4.31
N VAL A 485 3.65 19.94 3.75
CA VAL A 485 3.17 21.20 4.33
C VAL A 485 1.82 20.93 5.00
N VAL A 486 1.67 21.35 6.25
CA VAL A 486 0.50 21.04 7.06
C VAL A 486 -0.12 22.32 7.58
N PHE A 487 -1.37 22.59 7.22
CA PHE A 487 -2.12 23.70 7.79
C PHE A 487 -2.85 23.23 9.04
N VAL A 488 -2.70 24.01 10.12
CA VAL A 488 -3.32 23.71 11.42
C VAL A 488 -3.99 24.98 11.96
N ASN A 489 -5.13 24.82 12.62
CA ASN A 489 -5.84 25.89 13.31
C ASN A 489 -6.41 25.39 14.66
N GLU A 490 -7.17 26.23 15.35
CA GLU A 490 -7.81 25.89 16.63
C GLU A 490 -8.87 24.77 16.53
N GLU A 491 -9.47 24.56 15.36
CA GLU A 491 -10.50 23.52 15.12
C GLU A 491 -9.90 22.12 15.27
N ASP A 492 -8.60 21.98 14.96
CA ASP A 492 -7.81 20.75 15.00
C ASP A 492 -7.34 20.33 16.41
N ARG A 493 -7.76 21.05 17.46
CA ARG A 493 -7.29 20.89 18.85
C ARG A 493 -7.31 19.47 19.40
N ARG A 494 -8.17 18.60 18.86
CA ARG A 494 -8.35 17.21 19.30
C ARG A 494 -7.09 16.38 19.11
N ILE A 495 -6.34 16.60 18.02
CA ILE A 495 -5.16 15.80 17.69
C ILE A 495 -3.83 16.45 18.07
N PHE A 496 -3.86 17.67 18.65
CA PHE A 496 -2.65 18.43 18.99
C PHE A 496 -1.66 17.66 19.85
N LYS A 497 -2.16 16.91 20.84
CA LYS A 497 -1.31 16.14 21.76
C LYS A 497 -0.48 15.09 21.02
N GLU A 498 -1.13 14.34 20.12
CA GLU A 498 -0.51 13.29 19.32
C GLU A 498 0.37 13.89 18.23
N LEU A 499 -0.11 14.93 17.54
CA LEU A 499 0.65 15.66 16.52
C LEU A 499 1.96 16.21 17.08
N VAL A 500 1.95 16.85 18.25
CA VAL A 500 3.17 17.36 18.89
C VAL A 500 4.16 16.23 19.19
N GLN A 501 3.69 15.07 19.64
CA GLN A 501 4.54 13.92 19.89
C GLN A 501 5.18 13.41 18.60
N VAL A 502 4.41 13.34 17.51
CA VAL A 502 4.89 12.94 16.19
C VAL A 502 5.92 13.92 15.65
N LEU A 503 5.65 15.23 15.68
CA LEU A 503 6.56 16.27 15.20
C LEU A 503 7.88 16.30 15.98
N LYS A 504 7.83 16.17 17.31
CA LYS A 504 9.04 16.07 18.15
C LYS A 504 9.91 14.89 17.74
N THR A 505 9.27 13.77 17.46
CA THR A 505 9.96 12.53 17.10
C THR A 505 10.55 12.60 15.70
N ALA A 506 9.89 13.29 14.77
CA ALA A 506 10.38 13.56 13.43
C ALA A 506 11.42 14.70 13.38
N GLY A 507 11.65 15.42 14.49
CA GLY A 507 12.53 16.59 14.52
C GLY A 507 11.97 17.81 13.76
N ALA A 508 10.66 17.85 13.51
CA ALA A 508 10.01 18.92 12.78
C ALA A 508 9.76 20.16 13.68
N PRO A 509 9.86 21.39 13.13
CA PRO A 509 9.57 22.60 13.88
C PRO A 509 8.08 22.64 14.28
N ILE A 510 7.81 23.00 15.54
CA ILE A 510 6.46 23.08 16.09
C ILE A 510 6.04 24.55 16.20
N PRO A 511 4.91 24.95 15.58
CA PRO A 511 4.35 26.29 15.74
C PRO A 511 4.15 26.66 17.21
N ARG A 512 4.42 27.92 17.55
CA ARG A 512 4.32 28.42 18.93
C ARG A 512 2.89 28.32 19.45
N GLU A 513 1.93 28.50 18.56
CA GLU A 513 0.49 28.43 18.81
C GLU A 513 0.10 27.03 19.31
N ILE A 514 0.63 25.97 18.71
CA ILE A 514 0.41 24.58 19.15
C ILE A 514 1.22 24.27 20.42
N ALA A 515 2.48 24.72 20.47
CA ALA A 515 3.36 24.46 21.60
C ALA A 515 2.87 25.09 22.92
N ASN A 516 2.28 26.28 22.84
CA ASN A 516 1.76 27.03 23.99
C ASN A 516 0.25 26.79 24.23
N SER A 517 -0.37 25.92 23.44
CA SER A 517 -1.79 25.60 23.55
C SER A 517 -2.10 24.95 24.92
N ARG A 518 -3.24 25.32 25.50
CA ARG A 518 -3.73 24.67 26.74
C ARG A 518 -3.99 23.18 26.55
N TYR A 519 -4.25 22.75 25.31
CA TYR A 519 -4.50 21.35 24.95
C TYR A 519 -3.21 20.51 24.88
N THR A 520 -2.03 21.13 24.87
CA THR A 520 -0.72 20.45 24.87
C THR A 520 0.00 20.51 26.23
N ALA A 521 -0.59 21.19 27.22
CA ALA A 521 0.01 21.46 28.53
C ALA A 521 0.43 20.20 29.32
N GLY A 522 -0.18 19.03 29.06
CA GLY A 522 0.23 17.77 29.68
C GLY A 522 1.58 17.22 29.19
N VAL A 523 2.05 17.62 28.00
CA VAL A 523 3.27 17.10 27.37
C VAL A 523 4.53 17.84 27.87
N TYR A 524 4.41 19.12 28.22
CA TYR A 524 5.53 19.95 28.70
C TYR A 524 5.78 19.81 30.21
N VAL A 525 4.75 19.55 31.01
CA VAL A 525 4.88 19.49 32.49
C VAL A 525 5.62 18.23 32.98
N GLY A 526 5.63 17.14 32.21
CA GLY A 526 6.32 15.89 32.57
C GLY A 526 7.86 15.95 32.46
N SER A 527 8.39 16.76 31.53
CA SER A 527 9.83 16.88 31.29
C SER A 527 10.50 17.92 32.20
N GLU A 528 9.80 18.99 32.57
CA GLU A 528 10.29 19.98 33.54
C GLU A 528 10.28 19.46 34.98
N ARG A 529 9.29 18.66 35.39
CA ARG A 529 9.29 18.05 36.74
C ARG A 529 10.44 17.05 36.92
N LYS A 530 10.81 16.27 35.90
CA LYS A 530 11.98 15.37 35.96
C LYS A 530 13.31 16.15 36.04
N ARG A 531 13.45 17.28 35.32
CA ARG A 531 14.64 18.16 35.43
C ARG A 531 14.72 18.91 36.77
N LYS A 532 13.59 19.33 37.35
CA LYS A 532 13.54 19.95 38.69
C LYS A 532 13.73 18.92 39.83
N LEU A 533 13.32 17.66 39.66
CA LEU A 533 13.63 16.60 40.63
C LEU A 533 15.09 16.13 40.54
N SER A 534 15.68 15.98 39.35
CA SER A 534 17.08 15.54 39.25
C SER A 534 18.07 16.61 39.74
N SER A 535 17.76 17.90 39.56
CA SER A 535 18.58 18.99 40.11
C SER A 535 18.46 19.12 41.64
N ARG A 536 17.33 18.74 42.25
CA ARG A 536 17.19 18.65 43.71
C ARG A 536 17.89 17.41 44.28
N PHE A 537 17.80 16.25 43.63
CA PHE A 537 18.52 15.04 44.04
C PHE A 537 20.05 15.18 43.89
N GLY A 538 20.53 15.84 42.83
CA GLY A 538 21.96 16.13 42.65
C GLY A 538 22.54 17.05 43.74
N ARG A 539 21.77 18.04 44.22
CA ARG A 539 22.20 18.90 45.35
C ARG A 539 22.18 18.17 46.70
N ILE A 540 21.26 17.24 46.89
CA ILE A 540 21.21 16.40 48.11
C ILE A 540 22.38 15.43 48.15
N ASN A 541 22.76 14.80 47.02
CA ASN A 541 23.93 13.91 46.97
C ASN A 541 25.25 14.64 47.22
N VAL A 542 25.44 15.84 46.66
CA VAL A 542 26.65 16.65 46.93
C VAL A 542 26.71 17.11 48.40
N PHE A 543 25.57 17.36 49.03
CA PHE A 543 25.51 17.70 50.45
C PHE A 543 25.78 16.49 51.35
N LEU A 544 25.22 15.32 51.03
CA LEU A 544 25.46 14.06 51.76
C LEU A 544 26.91 13.58 51.61
N GLU A 545 27.53 13.69 50.43
CA GLU A 545 28.96 13.35 50.26
C GLU A 545 29.87 14.29 51.04
N ARG A 546 29.57 15.60 51.08
CA ARG A 546 30.30 16.54 51.93
C ARG A 546 30.13 16.25 53.42
N LEU A 547 28.93 15.85 53.86
CA LEU A 547 28.69 15.45 55.25
C LEU A 547 29.41 14.15 55.61
N LEU A 548 29.40 13.15 54.73
CA LEU A 548 30.15 11.90 54.88
C LEU A 548 31.67 12.14 54.93
N ALA A 549 32.19 13.04 54.10
CA ALA A 549 33.61 13.42 54.14
C ALA A 549 33.99 14.12 55.46
N ILE A 550 33.12 14.98 56.00
CA ILE A 550 33.32 15.64 57.30
C ILE A 550 33.27 14.61 58.44
N VAL A 551 32.30 13.69 58.42
CA VAL A 551 32.16 12.63 59.43
C VAL A 551 33.35 11.65 59.38
N LEU A 552 33.83 11.27 58.19
CA LEU A 552 35.01 10.42 58.03
C LEU A 552 36.31 11.13 58.45
N SER A 553 36.41 12.44 58.21
CA SER A 553 37.53 13.27 58.68
C SER A 553 37.53 13.41 60.21
N ALA A 554 36.36 13.59 60.83
CA ALA A 554 36.21 13.59 62.28
C ALA A 554 36.54 12.21 62.90
N LYS A 555 36.11 11.12 62.26
CA LYS A 555 36.40 9.75 62.72
C LYS A 555 37.90 9.42 62.67
N ARG A 556 38.63 9.92 61.67
CA ARG A 556 40.11 9.81 61.60
C ARG A 556 40.85 10.65 62.64
N ARG A 557 40.27 11.77 63.09
CA ARG A 557 40.84 12.57 64.19
C ARG A 557 40.60 11.96 65.57
N PHE A 558 39.49 11.23 65.75
CA PHE A 558 39.20 10.54 67.01
C PHE A 558 39.89 9.17 67.13
N SER A 559 40.22 8.48 66.03
CA SER A 559 41.00 7.23 66.05
C SER A 559 42.52 7.43 66.25
N GLY A 560 42.99 8.66 66.41
CA GLY A 560 44.37 9.01 66.78
C GLY A 560 44.55 9.36 68.26
N ILE A 561 43.49 9.24 69.07
CA ILE A 561 43.49 9.55 70.51
C ILE A 561 42.87 8.36 71.26
N THR A 562 43.47 7.19 71.11
CA THR A 562 43.42 6.05 72.04
C THR A 562 44.62 5.16 71.74
N ASN A 563 45.77 5.52 72.32
CA ASN A 563 46.61 4.55 73.03
C ASN A 563 46.06 4.47 74.45
#